data_AF-A0A7D8Z8S1-F1
#
_entry.id   AF-A0A7D8Z8S1-F1
#
_cell.length_a   1.000
_cell.length_b   1.000
_cell.length_c   1.000
_cell.angle_alpha   90.00
_cell.angle_beta   90.00
_cell.angle_gamma   90.00
#
_symmetry.space_group_name_H-M   'P 1'
#
loop_
_entity.id
_entity.type
_entity.pdbx_description
1 polymer ?
#
loop_
_entity_poly.entity_id
_entity_poly.type
_entity_poly.pdbx_seq_one_letter_code
_entity_poly.pdbx_strand_id
1 'polypeptide(L)'
;MASRRPKNSMAELRLRRLVEHNQRLREDLARPRIRVSEASLSLIHFCTSTSDPLLPSVWGEHKKGEDPYAAPEESCCSGTCCGWRCAPLTRAVM
;
A
#
# COMPACT_ATOMS: atom_id res chain seq x y z
N MET A 1 49.43 -29.22 17.17
CA MET A 1 49.91 -28.52 15.97
C MET A 1 48.83 -27.54 15.51
N ALA A 2 48.95 -26.26 15.84
CA ALA A 2 47.96 -25.26 15.43
C ALA A 2 48.14 -24.94 13.95
N SER A 3 47.23 -25.43 13.11
CA SER A 3 47.17 -25.12 11.68
C SER A 3 46.94 -23.62 11.51
N ARG A 4 47.97 -22.88 11.10
CA ARG A 4 47.85 -21.46 10.74
C ARG A 4 46.98 -21.38 9.51
N ARG A 5 45.72 -20.95 9.67
CA ARG A 5 44.88 -20.56 8.53
C ARG A 5 45.67 -19.49 7.74
N PRO A 6 45.97 -19.71 6.45
CA PRO A 6 46.64 -18.69 5.67
C PRO A 6 45.74 -17.44 5.68
N LYS A 7 46.31 -16.29 6.04
CA LYS A 7 45.65 -15.01 5.85
C LYS A 7 45.48 -14.87 4.34
N ASN A 8 44.26 -15.12 3.84
CA ASN A 8 43.94 -14.95 2.42
C ASN A 8 44.49 -13.59 2.01
N SER A 9 45.45 -13.61 1.07
CA SER A 9 46.08 -12.37 0.59
C SER A 9 44.97 -11.42 0.12
N MET A 10 45.13 -10.11 0.28
CA MET A 10 44.15 -9.13 -0.22
C MET A 10 43.76 -9.37 -1.69
N ALA A 11 44.66 -9.95 -2.48
CA ALA A 11 44.40 -10.41 -3.84
C ALA A 11 43.34 -11.53 -3.91
N GLU A 12 43.40 -12.53 -3.03
CA GLU A 12 42.45 -13.64 -2.98
C GLU A 12 41.07 -13.18 -2.52
N LEU A 13 40.99 -12.27 -1.55
CA LEU A 13 39.73 -11.67 -1.12
C LEU A 13 39.08 -10.82 -2.21
N ARG A 14 39.88 -10.06 -2.97
CA ARG A 14 39.40 -9.30 -4.14
C ARG A 14 38.89 -10.23 -5.24
N LEU A 15 39.60 -11.32 -5.51
CA LEU A 15 39.18 -12.32 -6.50
C LEU A 15 37.84 -12.94 -6.13
N ARG A 16 37.64 -13.35 -4.87
CA ARG A 16 36.36 -13.90 -4.40
C ARG A 16 35.20 -12.93 -4.62
N ARG A 17 35.37 -11.65 -4.26
CA ARG A 17 34.35 -10.61 -4.49
C ARG A 17 34.01 -10.43 -5.96
N LEU A 18 35.03 -10.46 -6.84
CA LEU A 18 34.81 -10.34 -8.28
C LEU A 18 34.05 -11.54 -8.85
N VAL A 19 34.37 -12.75 -8.40
CA VAL A 19 33.67 -13.97 -8.81
C VAL A 19 32.22 -13.93 -8.35
N GLU A 20 31.97 -13.58 -7.10
CA GLU A 20 30.61 -13.42 -6.56
C GLU A 20 29.81 -12.36 -7.34
N HIS A 21 30.44 -11.22 -7.66
CA HIS A 21 29.78 -10.17 -8.45
C HIS A 21 29.51 -10.63 -9.88
N ASN A 22 30.45 -11.32 -10.52
CA ASN A 22 30.26 -11.86 -11.85
C ASN A 22 29.12 -12.89 -11.88
N GLN A 23 29.00 -13.70 -10.84
CA GLN A 23 27.90 -14.64 -10.71
C GLN A 23 26.54 -13.92 -10.63
N ARG A 24 26.40 -12.89 -9.78
CA ARG A 24 25.18 -12.08 -9.69
C ARG A 24 24.80 -11.44 -11.04
N LEU A 25 25.79 -10.91 -11.77
CA LEU A 25 25.56 -10.34 -13.10
C LEU A 25 25.09 -11.40 -14.10
N ARG A 26 25.62 -12.63 -14.04
CA ARG A 26 25.18 -13.73 -14.91
C ARG A 26 23.75 -14.17 -14.58
N GLU A 27 23.39 -14.19 -13.31
CA GLU A 27 22.01 -14.45 -12.85
C GLU A 27 21.05 -13.36 -13.34
N ASP A 28 21.44 -12.08 -13.27
CA ASP A 28 20.64 -10.95 -13.75
C ASP A 28 20.50 -10.93 -15.29
N LEU A 29 21.52 -11.39 -16.01
CA LEU A 29 21.45 -11.56 -17.46
C LEU A 29 20.53 -12.73 -17.87
N ALA A 30 20.48 -13.81 -17.07
CA ALA A 30 19.63 -14.95 -17.32
C ALA A 30 18.14 -14.72 -16.97
N ARG A 31 17.81 -13.64 -16.26
CA ARG A 31 16.44 -13.31 -15.89
C ARG A 31 15.59 -13.05 -17.15
N PRO A 32 14.46 -13.78 -17.35
CA PRO A 32 13.62 -13.59 -18.52
C PRO A 32 13.02 -12.17 -18.54
N ARG A 33 13.09 -11.52 -19.70
CA ARG A 33 12.56 -10.16 -19.91
C ARG A 33 11.42 -10.22 -20.92
N ILE A 34 10.33 -9.53 -20.61
CA ILE A 34 9.20 -9.33 -21.53
C ILE A 34 9.33 -7.98 -22.24
N ARG A 35 8.65 -7.82 -23.38
CA ARG A 35 8.63 -6.54 -24.09
C ARG A 35 7.81 -5.52 -23.31
N VAL A 36 8.25 -4.26 -23.31
CA VAL A 36 7.55 -3.19 -22.58
C VAL A 36 6.14 -3.00 -23.11
N SER A 37 5.93 -3.10 -24.43
CA SER A 37 4.60 -3.03 -25.05
C SER A 37 3.65 -4.10 -24.53
N GLU A 38 4.13 -5.33 -24.32
CA GLU A 38 3.34 -6.44 -23.79
C GLU A 38 3.05 -6.25 -22.29
N ALA A 39 4.06 -5.83 -21.52
CA ALA A 39 3.90 -5.51 -20.11
C ALA A 39 2.86 -4.40 -19.89
N SER A 40 2.92 -3.33 -20.69
CA SER A 40 1.96 -2.22 -20.58
C SER A 40 0.54 -2.64 -20.93
N LEU A 41 0.36 -3.52 -21.92
CA LEU A 41 -0.96 -4.04 -22.26
C LEU A 41 -1.53 -4.88 -21.12
N SER A 42 -0.70 -5.76 -20.52
CA SER A 42 -1.10 -6.56 -19.36
C SER A 42 -1.55 -5.69 -18.18
N LEU A 43 -0.82 -4.60 -17.88
CA LEU A 43 -1.21 -3.65 -16.85
C LEU A 43 -2.54 -2.94 -17.16
N ILE A 44 -2.73 -2.49 -18.39
CA ILE A 44 -4.00 -1.87 -18.81
C ILE A 44 -5.16 -2.86 -18.67
N HIS A 45 -4.98 -4.11 -19.11
CA HIS A 45 -5.99 -5.16 -18.95
C HIS A 45 -6.36 -5.37 -17.48
N PHE A 46 -5.37 -5.48 -16.59
CA PHE A 46 -5.63 -5.64 -15.16
C PHE A 46 -6.39 -4.45 -14.55
N CYS A 47 -5.98 -3.22 -14.89
CA CYS A 47 -6.61 -2.01 -14.40
C CYS A 47 -8.00 -1.76 -14.99
N THR A 48 -8.34 -2.36 -16.14
CA THR A 48 -9.65 -2.23 -16.79
C THR A 48 -10.59 -3.39 -16.49
N SER A 49 -10.08 -4.52 -15.98
CA SER A 49 -10.90 -5.66 -15.55
C SER A 49 -11.28 -5.59 -14.07
N THR A 50 -10.47 -4.90 -13.26
CA THR A 50 -10.66 -4.85 -11.80
C THR A 50 -11.26 -3.51 -11.42
N SER A 51 -12.51 -3.53 -10.94
CA SER A 51 -13.18 -2.31 -10.47
C SER A 51 -12.59 -1.85 -9.14
N ASP A 52 -12.13 -0.60 -9.09
CA ASP A 52 -11.64 0.05 -7.87
C ASP A 52 -12.71 1.01 -7.33
N PRO A 53 -13.24 0.80 -6.10
CA PRO A 53 -14.24 1.69 -5.49
C PRO A 53 -13.70 3.09 -5.17
N LEU A 54 -12.38 3.28 -5.13
CA LEU A 54 -11.75 4.57 -4.86
C LEU A 54 -11.67 5.49 -6.09
N LEU A 55 -12.05 4.99 -7.27
CA LEU A 55 -12.00 5.75 -8.51
C LEU A 55 -13.39 5.90 -9.18
N PRO A 56 -14.31 6.69 -8.60
CA PRO A 56 -15.69 6.83 -9.10
C PRO A 56 -15.80 7.43 -10.51
N SER A 57 -14.77 8.14 -10.98
CA SER A 57 -14.77 8.78 -12.30
C SER A 57 -14.70 7.79 -13.47
N VAL A 58 -14.14 6.60 -13.24
CA VAL A 58 -13.97 5.56 -14.28
C VAL A 58 -14.98 4.43 -14.07
N TRP A 59 -15.28 4.09 -12.82
CA TRP A 59 -16.11 2.93 -12.47
C TRP A 59 -17.54 3.26 -12.02
N GLY A 60 -17.85 4.55 -11.82
CA GLY A 60 -19.15 5.03 -11.35
C GLY A 60 -19.23 5.22 -9.83
N GLU A 61 -20.28 5.89 -9.36
CA GLU A 61 -20.53 6.08 -7.93
C GLU A 61 -20.85 4.75 -7.25
N HIS A 62 -20.17 4.48 -6.13
CA HIS A 62 -20.39 3.28 -5.34
C HIS A 62 -21.80 3.30 -4.71
N LYS A 63 -22.49 2.17 -4.68
CA LYS A 63 -23.83 2.10 -4.06
C LYS A 63 -23.71 2.37 -2.57
N LYS A 64 -24.53 3.28 -2.05
CA LYS A 64 -24.67 3.56 -0.62
C LYS A 64 -25.09 2.26 0.09
N GLY A 65 -24.13 1.58 0.72
CA GLY A 65 -24.33 0.27 1.36
C GLY A 65 -23.21 -0.75 1.13
N GLU A 66 -22.32 -0.52 0.14
CA GLU A 66 -21.15 -1.40 -0.10
C GLU A 66 -19.88 -0.92 0.63
N ASP A 67 -19.88 0.32 1.15
CA ASP A 67 -18.79 0.88 1.95
C ASP A 67 -18.97 0.56 3.46
N PRO A 68 -18.11 -0.28 4.07
CA PRO A 68 -18.17 -0.64 5.49
C PRO A 68 -17.90 0.53 6.45
N TYR A 69 -17.41 1.66 5.93
CA TYR A 69 -17.13 2.87 6.71
C TYR A 69 -18.17 3.97 6.54
N ALA A 70 -19.20 3.76 5.71
CA ALA A 70 -20.32 4.68 5.64
C ALA A 70 -21.02 4.74 7.01
N ALA A 71 -21.24 5.95 7.52
CA ALA A 71 -22.01 6.12 8.75
C ALA A 71 -23.40 5.50 8.53
N PRO A 72 -23.86 4.57 9.41
CA PRO A 72 -25.22 4.09 9.31
C PRO A 72 -26.14 5.29 9.47
N GLU A 73 -27.07 5.43 8.53
CA GLU A 73 -28.15 6.41 8.59
C GLU A 73 -29.19 6.03 9.65
N GLU A 74 -28.71 5.87 10.89
CA GLU A 74 -29.53 5.82 12.07
C GLU A 74 -29.53 7.20 12.70
N SER A 75 -30.68 7.87 12.56
CA SER A 75 -31.05 9.08 13.24
C SER A 75 -30.80 8.98 14.75
N CYS A 76 -29.63 9.43 15.21
CA CYS A 76 -29.38 9.69 16.62
C CYS A 76 -29.30 11.20 16.87
N CYS A 77 -30.33 11.93 16.43
CA CYS A 77 -30.58 13.34 16.77
C CYS A 77 -32.08 13.67 16.61
N SER A 78 -32.96 12.89 17.24
CA SER A 78 -34.33 13.32 17.50
C SER A 78 -34.81 12.67 18.79
N GLY A 79 -34.92 13.49 19.83
CA GLY A 79 -35.57 13.11 21.08
C GLY A 79 -34.60 12.77 22.20
N THR A 80 -34.33 13.79 23.01
CA THR A 80 -34.14 13.68 24.48
C THR A 80 -32.99 12.80 24.96
N CYS A 81 -31.91 13.47 25.37
CA CYS A 81 -31.05 13.16 26.53
C CYS A 81 -29.54 13.26 26.22
N CYS A 82 -29.03 14.49 26.20
CA CYS A 82 -27.71 14.79 26.73
C CYS A 82 -27.88 16.06 27.57
N GLY A 83 -28.11 15.84 28.87
CA GLY A 83 -28.29 16.90 29.83
C GLY A 83 -27.00 17.67 30.09
N TRP A 84 -27.20 18.92 30.48
CA TRP A 84 -26.27 19.80 31.21
C TRP A 84 -25.24 20.57 30.39
N ARG A 85 -25.70 21.59 29.66
CA ARG A 85 -25.55 23.01 30.05
C ARG A 85 -25.96 23.96 28.92
N CYS A 86 -26.80 24.93 29.27
CA CYS A 86 -26.69 26.37 28.94
C CYS A 86 -28.09 26.99 28.87
N ALA A 87 -28.53 27.49 30.01
CA ALA A 87 -29.67 28.41 30.09
C ALA A 87 -29.34 29.74 29.39
N PRO A 88 -30.32 30.41 28.77
CA PRO A 88 -30.36 31.85 28.72
C PRO A 88 -31.42 32.36 29.70
N LEU A 89 -30.91 33.10 30.67
CA LEU A 89 -31.63 33.96 31.61
C LEU A 89 -32.35 35.07 30.82
N THR A 90 -33.69 35.11 30.80
CA THR A 90 -34.54 36.31 30.58
C THR A 90 -36.01 35.89 30.79
N ARG A 91 -36.66 36.16 31.93
CA ARG A 91 -37.31 37.42 32.38
C ARG A 91 -38.79 37.51 31.97
N ALA A 92 -39.69 37.46 32.97
CA ALA A 92 -41.08 37.99 33.09
C ALA A 92 -41.97 36.92 33.77
N VAL A 93 -42.23 36.95 35.09
CA VAL A 93 -43.18 37.81 35.82
C VAL A 93 -44.56 37.87 35.17
N MET A 94 -45.47 37.01 35.65
CA MET A 94 -46.82 37.36 36.14
C MET A 94 -47.39 36.21 36.96
#